data_AF-I7KJJ2-F1
#
_entry.id   AF-I7KJJ2-F1
#
_cell.length_a   1.000
_cell.length_b   1.000
_cell.length_c   1.000
_cell.angle_alpha   90.00
_cell.angle_beta   90.00
_cell.angle_gamma   90.00
#
_symmetry.space_group_name_H-M   'P 1'
#
loop_
_entity.id
_entity.type
_entity.pdbx_description
1 polymer ?
#
loop_
_entity_poly.entity_id
_entity_poly.type
_entity_poly.pdbx_seq_one_letter_code
_entity_poly.pdbx_strand_id
1 'polypeptide(L)'
;MRSSLLTATAAVSLALPLLAACGSDEEMPAEMSSKASATTSAPSKMMSAAAERAGMFEGLNDKSVEGTATIKDGKLMLSGFSSDEGPDLHLYLANGTDEKAVEAGKELGAVAFDEAEQSFDLDGVDADKYSHVVIHCDKAKAVFGAAKLAEEGDMPAAKGAMFEGLNDKSVEGTAAVAGGMVKLAGFSSDEAPDLHLYLANGTDEKAVEAGKELGAVAFDEAEQTFKLDVADAAMYSHLVVHCDKAKTVFGAAKLA
;
A
#
# COMPACT_ATOMS: atom_id res chain seq x y z
N MET A 1 44.48 -25.03 -0.94
CA MET A 1 44.89 -25.65 -2.23
C MET A 1 43.85 -25.22 -3.25
N ARG A 2 44.08 -24.11 -3.97
CA ARG A 2 44.53 -24.08 -5.37
C ARG A 2 43.73 -25.01 -6.28
N SER A 3 42.88 -24.42 -7.13
CA SER A 3 42.86 -24.71 -8.57
C SER A 3 42.15 -23.57 -9.30
N SER A 4 42.96 -22.71 -9.93
CA SER A 4 42.57 -21.84 -11.03
C SER A 4 42.34 -22.68 -12.29
N LEU A 5 41.37 -22.30 -13.12
CA LEU A 5 41.40 -22.58 -14.56
C LEU A 5 40.91 -21.33 -15.31
N LEU A 6 41.81 -20.80 -16.14
CA LEU A 6 41.63 -19.74 -17.11
C LEU A 6 41.20 -20.32 -18.48
N THR A 7 40.85 -19.39 -19.40
CA THR A 7 40.71 -19.47 -20.87
C THR A 7 39.31 -19.83 -21.39
N ALA A 8 38.75 -19.22 -22.45
CA ALA A 8 39.30 -18.43 -23.54
C ALA A 8 38.28 -17.42 -24.13
N THR A 9 38.82 -16.43 -24.83
CA THR A 9 38.20 -15.38 -25.65
C THR A 9 37.58 -15.88 -26.97
N ALA A 10 36.51 -15.21 -27.41
CA ALA A 10 36.20 -15.05 -28.84
C ALA A 10 35.47 -13.70 -29.06
N ALA A 11 36.04 -12.85 -29.91
CA ALA A 11 35.48 -11.59 -30.37
C ALA A 11 34.84 -11.80 -31.76
N VAL A 12 33.65 -11.25 -31.99
CA VAL A 12 33.14 -10.92 -33.35
C VAL A 12 32.41 -9.58 -33.27
N SER A 13 32.65 -8.76 -34.28
CA SER A 13 32.42 -7.32 -34.42
C SER A 13 31.30 -6.99 -35.44
N LEU A 14 31.03 -5.68 -35.60
CA LEU A 14 30.30 -4.96 -36.67
C LEU A 14 28.83 -4.54 -36.47
N ALA A 15 28.63 -3.40 -35.79
CA ALA A 15 28.29 -2.05 -36.29
C ALA A 15 27.24 -1.78 -37.42
N LEU A 16 26.54 -0.63 -37.21
CA LEU A 16 25.82 0.35 -38.09
C LEU A 16 24.30 0.17 -38.36
N PRO A 17 23.53 1.24 -38.67
CA PRO A 17 23.75 2.70 -38.52
C PRO A 17 22.54 3.51 -37.94
N LEU A 18 22.81 4.79 -37.63
CA LEU A 18 21.86 5.88 -37.34
C LEU A 18 21.09 6.33 -38.60
N LEU A 19 19.80 6.63 -38.46
CA LEU A 19 19.09 7.58 -39.34
C LEU A 19 18.56 8.75 -38.51
N ALA A 20 19.14 9.92 -38.76
CA ALA A 20 18.54 11.21 -38.46
C ALA A 20 17.54 11.57 -39.56
N ALA A 21 16.35 12.03 -39.18
CA ALA A 21 15.45 12.76 -40.08
C ALA A 21 15.08 14.07 -39.39
N CYS A 22 15.57 15.15 -39.98
CA CYS A 22 15.29 16.54 -39.67
C CYS A 22 14.10 16.99 -40.54
N GLY A 23 13.24 17.84 -39.99
CA GLY A 23 12.19 18.54 -40.74
C GLY A 23 11.59 19.63 -39.87
N SER A 24 12.04 20.87 -40.08
CA SER A 24 11.41 22.09 -39.59
C SER A 24 10.66 22.74 -40.75
N ASP A 25 9.41 23.14 -40.54
CA ASP A 25 8.71 24.12 -41.38
C ASP A 25 7.86 25.02 -40.47
N GLU A 26 8.01 26.33 -40.67
CA GLU A 26 7.28 27.42 -40.02
C GLU A 26 6.07 27.89 -40.88
N GLU A 27 5.14 28.59 -40.22
CA GLU A 27 4.12 29.55 -40.73
C GLU A 27 2.75 29.06 -41.30
N MET A 28 1.69 29.23 -40.46
CA MET A 28 0.35 29.90 -40.63
C MET A 28 -0.38 29.96 -42.01
N PRO A 29 -1.71 30.29 -42.12
CA PRO A 29 -2.91 30.13 -41.27
C PRO A 29 -4.16 29.62 -42.06
N ALA A 30 -5.36 29.73 -41.44
CA ALA A 30 -6.69 29.98 -42.04
C ALA A 30 -7.80 28.90 -41.91
N GLU A 31 -8.96 29.44 -41.56
CA GLU A 31 -10.23 28.82 -41.18
C GLU A 31 -11.04 28.12 -42.28
N MET A 32 -12.07 27.40 -41.79
CA MET A 32 -13.42 27.17 -42.33
C MET A 32 -13.76 25.83 -42.99
N SER A 33 -14.59 25.09 -42.24
CA SER A 33 -15.91 24.59 -42.64
C SER A 33 -16.00 23.36 -43.54
N SER A 34 -16.42 22.22 -42.96
CA SER A 34 -17.75 21.64 -43.22
C SER A 34 -17.90 20.19 -42.74
N LYS A 35 -18.97 19.98 -41.95
CA LYS A 35 -19.96 18.88 -42.06
C LYS A 35 -19.53 17.43 -41.76
N ALA A 36 -19.93 17.02 -40.55
CA ALA A 36 -20.60 15.77 -40.16
C ALA A 36 -20.10 14.44 -40.76
N SER A 37 -19.63 13.55 -39.88
CA SER A 37 -20.06 12.16 -39.94
C SER A 37 -20.18 11.59 -38.53
N ALA A 38 -21.34 11.01 -38.26
CA ALA A 38 -21.66 10.29 -37.05
C ALA A 38 -20.84 8.98 -37.01
N THR A 39 -20.17 8.73 -35.88
CA THR A 39 -19.73 7.39 -35.51
C THR A 39 -20.27 7.11 -34.12
N THR A 40 -21.26 6.25 -34.08
CA THR A 40 -21.76 5.56 -32.88
C THR A 40 -20.59 4.95 -32.12
N SER A 41 -20.23 5.57 -31.01
CA SER A 41 -19.36 4.98 -30.01
C SER A 41 -20.26 4.23 -29.03
N ALA A 42 -20.17 2.90 -29.08
CA ALA A 42 -20.69 2.04 -28.03
C ALA A 42 -20.15 2.52 -26.66
N PRO A 43 -20.94 2.47 -25.58
CA PRO A 43 -20.40 2.74 -24.26
C PRO A 43 -19.43 1.60 -23.90
N SER A 44 -18.14 1.89 -24.02
CA SER A 44 -17.11 1.17 -23.30
C SER A 44 -17.53 1.17 -21.84
N LYS A 45 -17.86 -0.01 -21.31
CA LYS A 45 -18.05 -0.24 -19.88
C LYS A 45 -16.75 0.21 -19.22
N MET A 46 -16.71 1.47 -18.76
CA MET A 46 -15.73 1.93 -17.80
C MET A 46 -15.96 1.06 -16.57
N MET A 47 -15.18 -0.01 -16.46
CA MET A 47 -14.83 -0.55 -15.16
C MET A 47 -14.19 0.63 -14.43
N SER A 48 -14.98 1.26 -13.56
CA SER A 48 -14.43 2.06 -12.48
C SER A 48 -13.36 1.20 -11.84
N ALA A 49 -12.10 1.62 -11.89
CA ALA A 49 -11.12 1.10 -10.96
C ALA A 49 -11.74 1.33 -9.57
N ALA A 50 -12.12 0.25 -8.90
CA ALA A 50 -12.62 0.35 -7.55
C ALA A 50 -11.49 0.95 -6.73
N ALA A 51 -11.78 2.06 -6.06
CA ALA A 51 -10.85 2.73 -5.17
C ALA A 51 -10.31 1.70 -4.16
N GLU A 52 -8.99 1.68 -3.96
CA GLU A 52 -8.38 0.74 -3.02
C GLU A 52 -8.77 1.13 -1.59
N ARG A 53 -9.26 0.15 -0.81
CA ARG A 53 -9.69 0.38 0.57
C ARG A 53 -8.97 -0.57 1.50
N ALA A 54 -8.46 -0.07 2.61
CA ALA A 54 -7.71 -0.89 3.55
C ALA A 54 -8.08 -0.59 5.00
N GLY A 55 -7.83 -1.56 5.88
CA GLY A 55 -8.02 -1.45 7.33
C GLY A 55 -7.14 -2.42 8.08
N MET A 56 -6.77 -2.09 9.31
CA MET A 56 -6.04 -2.98 10.21
C MET A 56 -7.01 -3.72 11.13
N PHE A 57 -6.79 -5.00 11.38
CA PHE A 57 -7.58 -5.73 12.37
C PHE A 57 -7.27 -5.27 13.78
N GLU A 58 -8.32 -5.16 14.56
CA GLU A 58 -8.28 -5.08 16.01
C GLU A 58 -8.98 -6.30 16.60
N GLY A 59 -8.35 -6.93 17.58
CA GLY A 59 -8.93 -8.01 18.36
C GLY A 59 -10.14 -7.54 19.17
N LEU A 60 -11.20 -8.34 19.18
CA LEU A 60 -12.47 -8.07 19.86
C LEU A 60 -12.85 -9.26 20.75
N ASN A 61 -13.70 -9.02 21.75
CA ASN A 61 -14.23 -10.06 22.65
C ASN A 61 -13.13 -10.93 23.32
N ASP A 62 -12.08 -10.27 23.81
CA ASP A 62 -10.91 -10.90 24.43
C ASP A 62 -10.14 -11.86 23.49
N LYS A 63 -10.27 -11.66 22.18
CA LYS A 63 -9.49 -12.38 21.15
C LYS A 63 -8.38 -11.52 20.59
N SER A 64 -7.28 -12.18 20.24
CA SER A 64 -6.19 -11.57 19.49
C SER A 64 -6.44 -11.75 17.99
N VAL A 65 -6.48 -10.65 17.26
CA VAL A 65 -6.46 -10.62 15.79
C VAL A 65 -5.61 -9.43 15.36
N GLU A 66 -4.70 -9.68 14.42
CA GLU A 66 -3.83 -8.67 13.82
C GLU A 66 -3.68 -8.91 12.31
N GLY A 67 -3.03 -7.95 11.63
CA GLY A 67 -2.87 -7.94 10.18
C GLY A 67 -3.73 -6.88 9.49
N THR A 68 -3.53 -6.75 8.19
CA THR A 68 -4.22 -5.76 7.35
C THR A 68 -5.16 -6.46 6.39
N ALA A 69 -6.35 -5.88 6.18
CA ALA A 69 -7.26 -6.25 5.12
C ALA A 69 -7.27 -5.14 4.05
N THR A 70 -7.00 -5.52 2.81
CA THR A 70 -6.96 -4.61 1.65
C THR A 70 -7.92 -5.11 0.58
N ILE A 71 -8.77 -4.23 0.08
CA ILE A 71 -9.67 -4.48 -1.04
C ILE A 71 -9.12 -3.76 -2.26
N LYS A 72 -8.73 -4.54 -3.27
CA LYS A 72 -8.16 -4.07 -4.53
C LYS A 72 -8.55 -5.03 -5.65
N ASP A 73 -8.81 -4.51 -6.84
CA ASP A 73 -9.05 -5.32 -8.05
C ASP A 73 -10.13 -6.42 -7.90
N GLY A 74 -11.17 -6.16 -7.11
CA GLY A 74 -12.26 -7.11 -6.86
C GLY A 74 -11.90 -8.27 -5.93
N LYS A 75 -10.78 -8.16 -5.20
CA LYS A 75 -10.33 -9.12 -4.20
C LYS A 75 -10.18 -8.44 -2.85
N LEU A 76 -10.34 -9.24 -1.81
CA LEU A 76 -9.91 -8.89 -0.45
C LEU A 76 -8.66 -9.70 -0.12
N MET A 77 -7.59 -9.02 0.25
CA MET A 77 -6.29 -9.59 0.59
C MET A 77 -6.01 -9.33 2.06
N LEU A 78 -5.58 -10.37 2.77
CA LEU A 78 -5.06 -10.31 4.12
C LEU A 78 -3.53 -10.35 4.07
N SER A 79 -2.87 -9.49 4.85
CA SER A 79 -1.41 -9.49 4.99
C SER A 79 -1.00 -9.36 6.46
N GLY A 80 0.03 -10.12 6.84
CA GLY A 80 0.48 -10.22 8.23
C GLY A 80 -0.62 -10.71 9.17
N PHE A 81 -1.57 -11.50 8.66
CA PHE A 81 -2.71 -11.97 9.43
C PHE A 81 -2.30 -12.99 10.50
N SER A 82 -2.84 -12.83 11.69
CA SER A 82 -2.68 -13.78 12.80
C SER A 82 -3.86 -13.62 13.74
N SER A 83 -4.43 -14.74 14.16
CA SER A 83 -5.61 -14.77 15.03
C SER A 83 -5.51 -15.88 16.05
N ASP A 84 -6.23 -15.74 17.16
CA ASP A 84 -6.52 -16.87 18.04
C ASP A 84 -7.20 -18.00 17.25
N GLU A 85 -6.86 -19.24 17.60
CA GLU A 85 -7.45 -20.43 17.00
C GLU A 85 -8.97 -20.47 17.25
N GLY A 86 -9.72 -20.58 16.17
CA GLY A 86 -11.17 -20.77 16.20
C GLY A 86 -11.55 -22.03 15.42
N PRO A 87 -12.49 -22.85 15.91
CA PRO A 87 -12.85 -24.11 15.26
C PRO A 87 -13.58 -23.95 13.92
N ASP A 88 -14.01 -22.73 13.56
CA ASP A 88 -14.80 -22.42 12.36
C ASP A 88 -14.72 -20.92 12.05
N LEU A 89 -13.53 -20.42 11.71
CA LEU A 89 -13.32 -19.00 11.41
C LEU A 89 -13.68 -18.67 9.97
N HIS A 90 -14.42 -17.59 9.80
CA HIS A 90 -14.88 -17.05 8.52
C HIS A 90 -14.69 -15.54 8.44
N LEU A 91 -14.50 -15.07 7.21
CA LEU A 91 -14.32 -13.68 6.85
C LEU A 91 -15.61 -13.10 6.29
N TYR A 92 -16.02 -11.94 6.82
CA TYR A 92 -17.23 -11.23 6.41
C TYR A 92 -16.94 -9.79 6.01
N LEU A 93 -17.71 -9.28 5.06
CA LEU A 93 -17.94 -7.85 4.87
C LEU A 93 -19.20 -7.43 5.62
N ALA A 94 -19.11 -6.42 6.48
CA ALA A 94 -20.20 -6.01 7.36
C ALA A 94 -20.26 -4.49 7.58
N ASN A 95 -21.37 -4.01 8.15
CA ASN A 95 -21.58 -2.61 8.55
C ASN A 95 -21.60 -2.44 10.07
N GLY A 96 -20.60 -3.01 10.72
CA GLY A 96 -20.47 -3.07 12.17
C GLY A 96 -19.72 -4.32 12.58
N THR A 97 -19.54 -4.48 13.88
CA THR A 97 -18.72 -5.54 14.48
C THR A 97 -19.51 -6.44 15.44
N ASP A 98 -20.85 -6.30 15.47
CA ASP A 98 -21.72 -7.15 16.27
C ASP A 98 -22.30 -8.30 15.43
N GLU A 99 -22.82 -9.32 16.12
CA GLU A 99 -23.39 -10.51 15.48
C GLU A 99 -24.50 -10.16 14.46
N LYS A 100 -25.30 -9.11 14.71
CA LYS A 100 -26.36 -8.72 13.77
C LYS A 100 -25.79 -8.12 12.50
N ALA A 101 -24.72 -7.35 12.60
CA ALA A 101 -24.01 -6.79 11.47
C ALA A 101 -23.33 -7.89 10.63
N VAL A 102 -22.79 -8.93 11.28
CA VAL A 102 -22.21 -10.11 10.61
C VAL A 102 -23.31 -10.93 9.91
N GLU A 103 -24.42 -11.21 10.59
CA GLU A 103 -25.58 -11.92 10.01
C GLU A 103 -26.19 -11.19 8.80
N ALA A 104 -26.22 -9.85 8.84
CA ALA A 104 -26.65 -9.01 7.72
C ALA A 104 -25.55 -8.78 6.67
N GLY A 105 -24.33 -9.19 6.96
CA GLY A 105 -23.15 -9.02 6.14
C GLY A 105 -23.06 -10.02 4.99
N LYS A 106 -21.89 -10.07 4.38
CA LYS A 106 -21.57 -11.01 3.31
C LYS A 106 -20.35 -11.84 3.69
N GLU A 107 -20.56 -13.14 3.84
CA GLU A 107 -19.48 -14.11 3.97
C GLU A 107 -18.67 -14.18 2.67
N LEU A 108 -17.35 -14.17 2.80
CA LEU A 108 -16.39 -14.38 1.72
C LEU A 108 -15.76 -15.77 1.77
N GLY A 109 -15.66 -16.37 2.96
CA GLY A 109 -15.23 -17.76 3.14
C GLY A 109 -14.44 -17.99 4.42
N ALA A 110 -13.95 -19.22 4.57
CA ALA A 110 -13.17 -19.65 5.73
C ALA A 110 -11.78 -18.98 5.74
N VAL A 111 -11.32 -18.59 6.94
CA VAL A 111 -10.00 -17.98 7.14
C VAL A 111 -9.13 -18.88 8.00
N ALA A 112 -7.88 -19.09 7.58
CA ALA A 112 -6.89 -19.81 8.37
C ALA A 112 -6.28 -18.86 9.41
N PHE A 113 -6.24 -19.27 10.68
CA PHE A 113 -5.73 -18.42 11.77
C PHE A 113 -4.20 -18.26 11.76
N ASP A 114 -3.49 -19.19 11.09
CA ASP A 114 -2.03 -19.32 11.06
C ASP A 114 -1.41 -19.00 9.68
N GLU A 115 -2.22 -18.56 8.71
CA GLU A 115 -1.73 -18.10 7.40
C GLU A 115 -1.69 -16.57 7.33
N ALA A 116 -0.49 -16.02 7.26
CA ALA A 116 -0.26 -14.57 7.23
C ALA A 116 -0.79 -13.88 5.97
N GLU A 117 -0.86 -14.60 4.84
CA GLU A 117 -1.30 -14.08 3.56
C GLU A 117 -2.45 -14.93 3.02
N GLN A 118 -3.60 -14.31 2.79
CA GLN A 118 -4.79 -14.98 2.26
C GLN A 118 -5.52 -14.04 1.31
N SER A 119 -6.17 -14.59 0.28
CA SER A 119 -6.91 -13.77 -0.69
C SER A 119 -8.27 -14.40 -0.98
N PHE A 120 -9.29 -13.54 -1.01
CA PHE A 120 -10.68 -13.89 -1.19
C PHE A 120 -11.25 -13.11 -2.38
N ASP A 121 -11.85 -13.82 -3.32
CA ASP A 121 -12.57 -13.19 -4.41
C ASP A 121 -13.88 -12.58 -3.90
N LEU A 122 -14.17 -11.35 -4.31
CA LEU A 122 -15.42 -10.70 -3.94
C LEU A 122 -16.60 -11.19 -4.78
N ASP A 123 -16.40 -11.96 -5.85
CA ASP A 123 -17.46 -12.53 -6.70
C ASP A 123 -18.55 -11.52 -7.13
N GLY A 124 -18.16 -10.27 -7.39
CA GLY A 124 -19.08 -9.20 -7.76
C GLY A 124 -19.86 -8.58 -6.59
N VAL A 125 -19.49 -8.90 -5.35
CA VAL A 125 -19.92 -8.18 -4.15
C VAL A 125 -19.41 -6.75 -4.24
N ASP A 126 -20.34 -5.83 -4.01
CA ASP A 126 -20.09 -4.40 -3.97
C ASP A 126 -19.53 -4.03 -2.59
N ALA A 127 -18.19 -4.04 -2.47
CA ALA A 127 -17.49 -3.81 -1.21
C ALA A 127 -17.72 -2.41 -0.62
N ASP A 128 -18.11 -1.44 -1.45
CA ASP A 128 -18.36 -0.05 -1.03
C ASP A 128 -19.61 0.06 -0.14
N LYS A 129 -20.45 -0.98 -0.11
CA LYS A 129 -21.61 -1.07 0.79
C LYS A 129 -21.25 -1.47 2.21
N TYR A 130 -20.01 -1.84 2.48
CA TYR A 130 -19.58 -2.39 3.75
C TYR A 130 -18.44 -1.56 4.31
N SER A 131 -18.50 -1.24 5.59
CA SER A 131 -17.48 -0.42 6.26
C SER A 131 -16.42 -1.24 6.99
N HIS A 132 -16.63 -2.54 7.17
CA HIS A 132 -15.77 -3.40 7.96
C HIS A 132 -15.53 -4.74 7.28
N VAL A 133 -14.32 -5.27 7.51
CA VAL A 133 -13.98 -6.68 7.35
C VAL A 133 -13.99 -7.32 8.73
N VAL A 134 -14.67 -8.45 8.91
CA VAL A 134 -14.87 -9.06 10.22
C VAL A 134 -14.44 -10.52 10.20
N ILE A 135 -13.62 -10.90 11.18
CA ILE A 135 -13.29 -12.30 11.49
C ILE A 135 -14.31 -12.79 12.51
N HIS A 136 -15.11 -13.76 12.13
CA HIS A 136 -16.16 -14.33 12.97
C HIS A 136 -16.02 -15.85 13.06
N CYS A 137 -16.29 -16.39 14.25
CA CYS A 137 -16.32 -17.83 14.45
C CYS A 137 -17.76 -18.33 14.51
N ASP A 138 -18.25 -18.93 13.44
CA ASP A 138 -19.65 -19.34 13.28
C ASP A 138 -20.11 -20.34 14.34
N LYS A 139 -19.21 -21.25 14.70
CA LYS A 139 -19.47 -22.24 15.74
C LYS A 139 -19.51 -21.64 17.14
N ALA A 140 -18.70 -20.61 17.41
CA ALA A 140 -18.65 -19.96 18.72
C ALA A 140 -19.65 -18.79 18.83
N LYS A 141 -20.18 -18.30 17.70
CA LYS A 141 -21.02 -17.09 17.59
C LYS A 141 -20.36 -15.89 18.26
N ALA A 142 -19.14 -15.62 17.83
CA ALA A 142 -18.30 -14.59 18.39
C ALA A 142 -17.44 -13.96 17.30
N VAL A 143 -17.45 -12.64 17.26
CA VAL A 143 -16.51 -11.84 16.47
C VAL A 143 -15.14 -11.85 17.15
N PHE A 144 -14.12 -12.31 16.43
CA PHE A 144 -12.74 -12.38 16.93
C PHE A 144 -12.01 -11.06 16.68
N GLY A 145 -12.29 -10.41 15.56
CA GLY A 145 -11.68 -9.13 15.24
C GLY A 145 -12.35 -8.45 14.06
N ALA A 146 -12.10 -7.16 13.91
CA ALA A 146 -12.61 -6.39 12.79
C ALA A 146 -11.59 -5.37 12.31
N ALA A 147 -11.54 -5.17 11.00
CA ALA A 147 -10.79 -4.12 10.35
C ALA A 147 -11.77 -3.13 9.73
N LYS A 148 -11.73 -1.88 10.21
CA LYS A 148 -12.52 -0.81 9.62
C LYS A 148 -11.85 -0.37 8.32
N LEU A 149 -12.60 -0.44 7.21
CA LEU A 149 -12.11 -0.06 5.89
C LEU A 149 -12.14 1.47 5.78
N ALA A 150 -10.99 2.06 5.50
CA ALA A 150 -10.90 3.46 5.15
C ALA A 150 -11.48 3.66 3.74
N GLU A 151 -12.54 4.46 3.63
CA GLU A 151 -13.06 4.92 2.34
C GLU A 151 -12.10 5.95 1.74
N GLU A 152 -11.82 5.88 0.43
CA GLU A 152 -10.99 6.90 -0.26
C GLU A 152 -11.56 8.33 -0.17
N GLY A 153 -12.80 8.50 0.32
CA GLY A 153 -13.45 9.80 0.55
C GLY A 153 -13.73 10.20 2.00
N ASP A 154 -13.61 9.30 2.98
CA ASP A 154 -13.83 9.58 4.41
C ASP A 154 -12.49 9.67 5.18
N MET A 155 -11.37 9.72 4.46
CA MET A 155 -10.09 10.11 5.05
C MET A 155 -10.25 11.55 5.59
N PRO A 156 -10.14 11.82 6.91
CA PRO A 156 -9.77 13.15 7.34
C PRO A 156 -8.43 13.41 6.66
N ALA A 157 -8.40 14.37 5.72
CA ALA A 157 -7.28 14.72 4.85
C ALA A 157 -6.00 13.98 5.25
N ALA A 158 -5.72 12.83 4.61
CA ALA A 158 -4.48 12.12 4.88
C ALA A 158 -3.37 13.18 4.81
N LYS A 159 -2.53 13.27 5.85
CA LYS A 159 -1.37 14.14 5.81
C LYS A 159 -0.45 13.57 4.75
N GLY A 160 -0.73 13.92 3.50
CA GLY A 160 0.03 13.51 2.32
C GLY A 160 1.39 14.16 2.46
N ALA A 161 2.41 13.33 2.65
CA ALA A 161 3.78 13.76 2.80
C ALA A 161 4.57 13.20 1.62
N MET A 162 5.34 14.05 0.95
CA MET A 162 6.25 13.64 -0.11
C MET A 162 7.63 13.41 0.52
N PHE A 163 8.26 12.27 0.24
CA PHE A 163 9.63 12.05 0.68
C PHE A 163 10.60 12.88 -0.14
N GLU A 164 11.55 13.48 0.57
CA GLU A 164 12.73 14.11 0.00
C GLU A 164 13.96 13.35 0.49
N GLY A 165 14.85 12.99 -0.45
CA GLY A 165 16.16 12.42 -0.14
C GLY A 165 17.03 13.38 0.66
N LEU A 166 17.74 12.85 1.65
CA LEU A 166 18.62 13.58 2.56
C LEU A 166 20.00 12.90 2.63
N ASN A 167 21.03 13.64 3.05
CA ASN A 167 22.39 13.11 3.25
C ASN A 167 22.97 12.36 2.04
N ASP A 168 22.78 12.92 0.83
CA ASP A 168 23.20 12.34 -0.45
C ASP A 168 22.57 10.96 -0.75
N LYS A 169 21.41 10.67 -0.13
CA LYS A 169 20.60 9.48 -0.40
C LYS A 169 19.39 9.80 -1.24
N SER A 170 19.04 8.87 -2.12
CA SER A 170 17.79 8.90 -2.87
C SER A 170 16.68 8.29 -2.03
N VAL A 171 15.60 9.05 -1.82
CA VAL A 171 14.30 8.56 -1.36
C VAL A 171 13.24 9.39 -2.08
N GLU A 172 12.29 8.69 -2.67
CA GLU A 172 11.14 9.31 -3.34
C GLU A 172 9.86 8.51 -3.06
N GLY A 173 8.74 9.13 -3.41
CA GLY A 173 7.40 8.59 -3.19
C GLY A 173 6.57 9.45 -2.25
N THR A 174 5.39 8.93 -1.93
CA THR A 174 4.42 9.60 -1.08
C THR A 174 4.06 8.72 0.10
N ALA A 175 3.74 9.34 1.24
CA ALA A 175 3.15 8.71 2.39
C ALA A 175 1.79 9.32 2.69
N ALA A 176 0.81 8.48 3.00
CA ALA A 176 -0.50 8.88 3.48
C ALA A 176 -0.69 8.31 4.90
N VAL A 177 -1.00 9.18 5.85
CA VAL A 177 -1.31 8.78 7.24
C VAL A 177 -2.81 8.88 7.45
N ALA A 178 -3.48 7.74 7.66
CA ALA A 178 -4.92 7.67 7.88
C ALA A 178 -5.33 6.37 8.57
N GLY A 179 -6.42 6.38 9.34
CA GLY A 179 -7.04 5.16 9.87
C GLY A 179 -6.12 4.30 10.74
N GLY A 180 -5.16 4.91 11.46
CA GLY A 180 -4.16 4.15 12.23
C GLY A 180 -3.11 3.45 11.36
N MET A 181 -2.89 3.92 10.13
CA MET A 181 -1.91 3.37 9.19
C MET A 181 -1.09 4.47 8.52
N VAL A 182 0.08 4.08 8.04
CA VAL A 182 0.89 4.83 7.08
C VAL A 182 1.02 3.99 5.82
N LYS A 183 0.50 4.49 4.70
CA LYS A 183 0.66 3.85 3.39
C LYS A 183 1.70 4.61 2.58
N LEU A 184 2.68 3.89 2.06
CA LEU A 184 3.64 4.39 1.09
C LEU A 184 3.15 4.05 -0.31
N ALA A 185 3.32 4.98 -1.25
CA ALA A 185 2.99 4.79 -2.65
C ALA A 185 4.06 5.42 -3.55
N GLY A 186 4.46 4.66 -4.58
CA GLY A 186 5.56 5.03 -5.46
C GLY A 186 6.90 5.13 -4.72
N PHE A 187 7.07 4.37 -3.65
CA PHE A 187 8.26 4.42 -2.81
C PHE A 187 9.46 3.82 -3.53
N SER A 188 10.60 4.51 -3.46
CA SER A 188 11.89 3.97 -3.86
C SER A 188 12.99 4.66 -3.07
N SER A 189 14.01 3.90 -2.68
CA SER A 189 15.20 4.47 -2.06
C SER A 189 16.49 3.78 -2.51
N ASP A 190 17.63 4.36 -2.15
CA ASP A 190 18.90 3.66 -2.22
C ASP A 190 18.87 2.35 -1.40
N GLU A 191 19.49 1.30 -1.93
CA GLU A 191 19.62 0.01 -1.24
C GLU A 191 20.37 0.17 0.08
N ALA A 192 19.79 -0.34 1.16
CA ALA A 192 20.42 -0.40 2.47
C ALA A 192 19.94 -1.61 3.27
N PRO A 193 20.80 -2.19 4.12
CA PRO A 193 20.55 -3.50 4.74
C PRO A 193 19.60 -3.46 5.95
N ASP A 194 19.14 -2.29 6.39
CA ASP A 194 18.38 -2.12 7.65
C ASP A 194 17.59 -0.81 7.64
N LEU A 195 16.75 -0.63 6.61
CA LEU A 195 15.90 0.55 6.46
C LEU A 195 14.65 0.41 7.30
N HIS A 196 14.29 1.47 8.01
CA HIS A 196 13.11 1.55 8.85
C HIS A 196 12.41 2.90 8.69
N LEU A 197 11.10 2.89 8.91
CA LEU A 197 10.26 4.07 8.89
C LEU A 197 9.98 4.53 10.33
N TYR A 198 10.16 5.82 10.58
CA TYR A 198 9.93 6.43 11.88
C TYR A 198 8.97 7.61 11.78
N LEU A 199 8.16 7.79 12.81
CA LEU A 199 7.56 9.08 13.15
C LEU A 199 8.53 9.88 14.03
N ALA A 200 8.87 11.10 13.62
CA ALA A 200 9.83 11.94 14.33
C ALA A 200 9.44 13.42 14.35
N ASN A 201 10.09 14.16 15.26
CA ASN A 201 9.97 15.62 15.39
C ASN A 201 11.18 16.38 14.84
N GLY A 202 11.62 15.95 13.67
CA GLY A 202 12.80 16.45 12.97
C GLY A 202 13.32 15.41 12.00
N THR A 203 14.42 15.73 11.33
CA THR A 203 15.04 14.87 10.30
C THR A 203 16.48 14.49 10.63
N ASP A 204 16.94 14.78 11.85
CA ASP A 204 18.25 14.39 12.35
C ASP A 204 18.18 13.09 13.14
N GLU A 205 19.33 12.44 13.34
CA GLU A 205 19.44 11.16 14.04
C GLU A 205 18.85 11.22 15.45
N LYS A 206 19.04 12.35 16.16
CA LYS A 206 18.52 12.53 17.52
C LYS A 206 16.98 12.57 17.55
N ALA A 207 16.37 13.20 16.53
CA ALA A 207 14.92 13.21 16.37
C ALA A 207 14.37 11.83 16.04
N VAL A 208 15.11 11.01 15.27
CA VAL A 208 14.76 9.62 14.97
C VAL A 208 14.85 8.75 16.23
N GLU A 209 15.93 8.85 17.01
CA GLU A 209 16.09 8.12 18.27
C GLU A 209 15.00 8.45 19.31
N ALA A 210 14.51 9.70 19.31
CA ALA A 210 13.40 10.13 20.15
C ALA A 210 12.02 9.84 19.54
N GLY A 211 11.98 9.36 18.30
CA GLY A 211 10.78 9.08 17.54
C GLY A 211 10.18 7.71 17.86
N LYS A 212 9.17 7.34 17.06
CA LYS A 212 8.53 6.02 17.12
C LYS A 212 8.79 5.27 15.82
N GLU A 213 9.42 4.11 15.92
CA GLU A 213 9.57 3.17 14.81
C GLU A 213 8.20 2.59 14.43
N LEU A 214 7.94 2.55 13.13
CA LEU A 214 6.75 1.92 12.54
C LEU A 214 7.06 0.55 11.95
N GLY A 215 8.30 0.33 11.49
CA GLY A 215 8.78 -0.97 11.01
C GLY A 215 9.80 -0.87 9.88
N ALA A 216 10.25 -2.04 9.42
CA ALA A 216 11.24 -2.19 8.36
C ALA A 216 10.67 -1.84 6.98
N VAL A 217 11.44 -1.10 6.18
CA VAL A 217 11.06 -0.64 4.85
C VAL A 217 11.88 -1.38 3.79
N ALA A 218 11.21 -1.93 2.79
CA ALA A 218 11.86 -2.44 1.59
C ALA A 218 12.19 -1.28 0.63
N PHE A 219 13.41 -1.24 0.09
CA PHE A 219 13.86 -0.15 -0.79
C PHE A 219 13.29 -0.25 -2.22
N ASP A 220 12.83 -1.43 -2.61
CA ASP A 220 12.36 -1.79 -3.94
C ASP A 220 10.85 -2.13 -4.00
N GLU A 221 10.11 -1.97 -2.90
CA GLU A 221 8.66 -2.13 -2.87
C GLU A 221 7.96 -0.77 -2.95
N ALA A 222 7.28 -0.53 -4.08
CA ALA A 222 6.62 0.75 -4.35
C ALA A 222 5.40 1.03 -3.45
N GLU A 223 4.73 -0.01 -2.96
CA GLU A 223 3.57 0.08 -2.07
C GLU A 223 3.85 -0.70 -0.78
N GLN A 224 3.81 -0.02 0.36
CA GLN A 224 4.05 -0.63 1.67
C GLN A 224 3.12 0.01 2.70
N THR A 225 2.64 -0.77 3.66
CA THR A 225 1.70 -0.30 4.69
C THR A 225 2.23 -0.62 6.07
N PHE A 226 2.19 0.38 6.95
CA PHE A 226 2.71 0.30 8.31
C PHE A 226 1.61 0.62 9.31
N LYS A 227 1.60 -0.10 10.42
CA LYS A 227 0.69 0.18 11.54
C LYS A 227 1.15 1.41 12.30
N LEU A 228 0.20 2.26 12.67
CA LEU A 228 0.44 3.46 13.44
C LEU A 228 0.09 3.22 14.90
N ASP A 229 1.00 2.60 15.64
CA ASP A 229 0.84 2.34 17.08
C ASP A 229 1.17 3.60 17.91
N VAL A 230 0.52 4.72 17.59
CA VAL A 230 0.56 5.96 18.37
C VAL A 230 -0.86 6.49 18.55
N ALA A 231 -1.18 6.94 19.77
CA ALA A 231 -2.50 7.46 20.09
C ALA A 231 -2.85 8.74 19.32
N ASP A 232 -1.85 9.53 18.96
CA ASP A 232 -2.00 10.74 18.17
C ASP A 232 -0.78 10.97 17.28
N ALA A 233 -0.92 10.75 15.98
CA ALA A 233 0.16 11.00 15.03
C ALA A 233 0.42 12.49 14.77
N ALA A 234 -0.51 13.38 15.17
CA ALA A 234 -0.34 14.83 15.02
C ALA A 234 0.76 15.40 15.94
N MET A 235 1.23 14.65 16.93
CA MET A 235 2.37 15.05 17.77
C MET A 235 3.72 14.95 17.04
N TYR A 236 3.76 14.31 15.88
CA TYR A 236 4.93 14.16 15.04
C TYR A 236 4.83 15.07 13.82
N SER A 237 5.98 15.56 13.37
CA SER A 237 6.05 16.49 12.22
C SER A 237 6.59 15.85 10.96
N HIS A 238 7.25 14.70 11.05
CA HIS A 238 7.89 14.03 9.91
C HIS A 238 7.71 12.52 9.97
N LEU A 239 7.60 11.91 8.79
CA LEU A 239 7.96 10.52 8.55
C LEU A 239 9.41 10.49 8.06
N VAL A 240 10.23 9.60 8.60
CA VAL A 240 11.66 9.54 8.32
C VAL A 240 12.06 8.12 7.95
N VAL A 241 12.73 7.97 6.80
CA VAL A 241 13.40 6.73 6.41
C VAL A 241 14.82 6.78 6.94
N HIS A 242 15.17 5.84 7.81
CA HIS A 242 16.48 5.79 8.48
C HIS A 242 17.10 4.40 8.32
N CYS A 243 18.41 4.36 8.12
CA CYS A 243 19.17 3.11 8.12
C CYS A 243 19.83 2.91 9.48
N ASP A 244 19.33 1.96 10.25
CA ASP A 244 19.73 1.74 11.64
C ASP A 244 21.16 1.24 11.79
N LYS A 245 21.60 0.41 10.84
CA LYS A 245 22.97 -0.09 10.76
C LYS A 245 23.97 1.00 10.37
N ALA A 246 23.58 1.92 9.49
CA ALA A 246 24.46 3.00 9.02
C ALA A 246 24.37 4.27 9.88
N LYS A 247 23.35 4.37 10.74
CA LYS A 247 23.05 5.57 11.54
C LYS A 247 22.98 6.81 10.67
N THR A 248 22.12 6.73 9.64
CA THR A 248 21.98 7.77 8.62
C THR A 248 20.53 7.86 8.19
N VAL A 249 20.01 9.10 8.17
CA VAL A 249 18.69 9.40 7.61
C VAL A 249 18.80 9.44 6.08
N PHE A 250 17.97 8.64 5.41
CA PHE A 250 17.94 8.54 3.96
C PHE A 250 16.99 9.56 3.34
N GLY A 251 15.87 9.84 4.01
CA GLY A 251 14.91 10.81 3.53
C GLY A 251 13.84 11.09 4.56
N ALA A 252 13.10 12.17 4.35
CA ALA A 252 12.00 12.53 5.23
C ALA A 252 10.83 13.12 4.43
N ALA A 253 9.64 12.91 4.95
CA ALA A 253 8.39 13.47 4.44
C ALA A 253 7.72 14.26 5.55
N LYS A 254 7.41 15.54 5.28
CA LYS A 254 6.78 16.41 6.27
C LYS A 254 5.28 16.13 6.36
N LEU A 255 4.80 15.86 7.58
CA LEU A 255 3.39 15.65 7.87
C LEU A 255 2.70 17.02 7.99
N ALA A 256 1.74 17.31 7.11
CA ALA A 256 1.00 18.58 7.02
C ALA A 256 0.00 18.76 8.17
#